data_AF-A0A9X6F9Q5-F1
#
_entry.id   AF-A0A9X6F9Q5-F1
#
_cell.length_a   1.000
_cell.length_b   1.000
_cell.length_c   1.000
_cell.angle_alpha   90.00
_cell.angle_beta   90.00
_cell.angle_gamma   90.00
#
_symmetry.space_group_name_H-M   'P 1'
#
loop_
_entity.id
_entity.type
_entity.pdbx_description
1 polymer ?
#
loop_
_entity_poly.entity_id
_entity_poly.type
_entity_poly.pdbx_seq_one_letter_code
_entity_poly.pdbx_strand_id
1 'polypeptide(L)'
;MSKTFLFIGFSFDDPNLENILSRVRIMLEGNTRTHYCFFKEVNKNDYEFRKIKNKKMKEAAWKYAKNKQYLKIKDLERYGIKAILVKEYSDITNILKKIESIYLSKNIFISGSFDDFEKYCVRGKVESFVENLSKKLHEEDYKITSGYGMGIGSSVITGVLRGSKTTGKENLDRILSLKPFPFHIEDRIEREKIWHKYRKDMLKNCGTVIFLLGNKKKEGEVQLADGVRKEFAIAKTQGMNLIPIGATGYVSKECFKDMCNNFEQYYPNSDKNLNKAFQKLGNKNVSEKKMIGNIIDFLKLLRKYHMEM
;
A
#
# COMPACT_ATOMS: atom_id res chain seq x y z
N MET A 1 23.60 -12.76 -11.24
CA MET A 1 22.95 -11.92 -10.20
C MET A 1 21.42 -11.96 -10.36
N SER A 2 20.63 -11.95 -9.27
CA SER A 2 19.17 -12.23 -9.28
C SER A 2 18.26 -10.99 -9.08
N LYS A 3 18.80 -9.76 -9.16
CA LYS A 3 18.06 -8.51 -8.84
C LYS A 3 17.73 -7.71 -10.10
N THR A 4 16.64 -6.95 -10.05
CA THR A 4 16.24 -5.98 -11.09
C THR A 4 16.64 -4.59 -10.65
N PHE A 5 17.26 -3.81 -11.54
CA PHE A 5 17.72 -2.45 -11.26
C PHE A 5 16.81 -1.39 -11.89
N LEU A 6 16.66 -0.26 -11.18
CA LEU A 6 16.06 0.98 -11.64
C LEU A 6 17.11 2.10 -11.54
N PHE A 7 17.54 2.62 -12.68
CA PHE A 7 18.54 3.68 -12.78
C PHE A 7 17.86 5.05 -12.81
N ILE A 8 18.35 5.98 -11.98
CA ILE A 8 17.81 7.35 -11.83
C ILE A 8 18.99 8.31 -11.73
N GLY A 9 18.89 9.48 -12.39
CA GLY A 9 19.90 10.53 -12.31
C GLY A 9 20.98 10.48 -13.40
N PHE A 10 20.88 9.56 -14.35
CA PHE A 10 21.77 9.51 -15.51
C PHE A 10 21.22 10.33 -16.67
N SER A 11 22.12 11.03 -17.34
CA SER A 11 21.84 11.56 -18.67
C SER A 11 22.42 10.64 -19.72
N PHE A 12 21.89 10.73 -20.94
CA PHE A 12 22.44 10.01 -22.06
C PHE A 12 23.86 10.43 -22.43
N ASP A 13 24.29 11.62 -22.03
CA ASP A 13 25.63 12.14 -22.29
C ASP A 13 26.56 11.96 -21.08
N ASP A 14 26.13 11.19 -20.07
CA ASP A 14 26.97 10.85 -18.91
C ASP A 14 28.04 9.82 -19.32
N PRO A 15 29.34 10.16 -19.27
CA PRO A 15 30.42 9.25 -19.64
C PRO A 15 30.53 8.03 -18.72
N ASN A 16 29.98 8.11 -17.49
CA ASN A 16 29.95 6.97 -16.59
C ASN A 16 28.88 5.96 -16.99
N LEU A 17 27.80 6.38 -17.66
CA LEU A 17 26.74 5.48 -18.08
C LEU A 17 27.29 4.43 -19.07
N GLU A 18 28.06 4.84 -20.09
CA GLU A 18 28.67 3.89 -21.05
C GLU A 18 29.67 2.93 -20.39
N ASN A 19 30.47 3.42 -19.44
CA ASN A 19 31.40 2.59 -18.67
C ASN A 19 30.67 1.59 -17.76
N ILE A 20 29.55 1.98 -17.15
CA ILE A 20 28.73 1.09 -16.33
C ILE A 20 28.02 0.06 -17.22
N LEU A 21 27.46 0.48 -18.35
CA LEU A 21 26.75 -0.39 -19.29
C LEU A 21 27.66 -1.46 -19.91
N SER A 22 28.88 -1.09 -20.30
CA SER A 22 29.85 -2.03 -20.86
C SER A 22 30.25 -3.11 -19.84
N ARG A 23 30.43 -2.75 -18.57
CA ARG A 23 30.70 -3.70 -17.48
C ARG A 23 29.48 -4.56 -17.14
N VAL A 24 28.29 -3.96 -17.10
CA VAL A 24 27.01 -4.66 -16.88
C VAL A 24 26.77 -5.69 -17.99
N ARG A 25 27.06 -5.36 -19.25
CA ARG A 25 26.96 -6.29 -20.39
C ARG A 25 27.81 -7.55 -20.19
N ILE A 26 29.09 -7.40 -19.85
CA ILE A 26 30.01 -8.53 -19.64
C ILE A 26 29.51 -9.43 -18.49
N MET A 27 28.98 -8.81 -17.43
CA MET A 27 28.41 -9.56 -16.29
C MET A 27 27.05 -10.21 -16.57
N LEU A 28 26.35 -9.79 -17.63
CA LEU A 28 25.02 -10.25 -18.01
C LEU A 28 25.03 -11.20 -19.23
N GLU A 29 26.19 -11.57 -19.78
CA GLU A 29 26.28 -12.58 -20.84
C GLU A 29 25.60 -13.89 -20.38
N GLY A 30 24.46 -14.19 -20.99
CA GLY A 30 23.62 -15.37 -20.70
C GLY A 30 22.38 -15.12 -19.82
N ASN A 31 22.19 -13.92 -19.23
CA ASN A 31 21.01 -13.64 -18.38
C ASN A 31 20.38 -12.27 -18.68
N THR A 32 19.41 -12.27 -19.60
CA THR A 32 18.75 -11.07 -20.17
C THR A 32 17.59 -10.55 -19.33
N ARG A 33 17.76 -10.44 -18.01
CA ARG A 33 16.71 -9.84 -17.17
C ARG A 33 16.54 -8.37 -17.53
N THR A 34 15.29 -7.94 -17.73
CA THR A 34 15.00 -6.54 -18.03
C THR A 34 15.24 -5.64 -16.82
N HIS A 35 15.95 -4.54 -17.04
CA HIS A 35 16.19 -3.44 -16.10
C HIS A 35 15.51 -2.17 -16.62
N TYR A 36 15.46 -1.11 -15.80
CA TYR A 36 14.74 0.12 -16.15
C TYR A 36 15.58 1.36 -15.90
N CYS A 37 15.47 2.38 -16.74
CA CYS A 37 16.15 3.66 -16.55
C CYS A 37 15.22 4.82 -16.92
N PHE A 38 15.12 5.84 -16.06
CA PHE A 38 14.39 7.07 -16.41
C PHE A 38 15.26 8.02 -17.23
N PHE A 39 14.68 8.61 -18.27
CA PHE A 39 15.29 9.70 -19.03
C PHE A 39 14.27 10.80 -19.29
N LYS A 40 14.73 12.06 -19.31
CA LYS A 40 13.87 13.17 -19.77
C LYS A 40 13.71 13.11 -21.28
N GLU A 41 12.48 13.19 -21.77
CA GLU A 41 12.17 13.32 -23.19
C GLU A 41 12.71 14.64 -23.73
N VAL A 42 13.36 14.60 -24.90
CA VAL A 42 13.84 15.81 -25.58
C VAL A 42 12.65 16.69 -25.99
N ASN A 43 12.57 17.88 -25.41
CA ASN A 43 11.47 18.80 -25.62
C ASN A 43 11.90 20.02 -26.45
N LYS A 44 11.05 20.48 -27.38
CA LYS A 44 11.29 21.70 -28.20
C LYS A 44 11.48 22.97 -27.35
N ASN A 45 11.04 22.95 -26.11
CA ASN A 45 11.14 24.04 -25.15
C ASN A 45 12.36 23.91 -24.23
N ASP A 46 13.20 22.88 -24.39
CA ASP A 46 14.46 22.81 -23.66
C ASP A 46 15.35 24.01 -24.01
N TYR A 47 16.18 24.42 -23.04
CA TYR A 47 17.00 25.63 -23.11
C TYR A 47 17.88 25.70 -24.36
N GLU A 48 18.48 24.57 -24.74
CA GLU A 48 19.32 24.42 -25.94
C GLU A 48 18.59 24.83 -27.23
N PHE A 49 17.29 24.52 -27.35
CA PHE A 49 16.50 24.88 -28.53
C PHE A 49 15.86 26.26 -28.42
N ARG A 50 15.65 26.79 -27.20
CA ARG A 50 15.08 28.13 -26.99
C ARG A 50 16.00 29.25 -27.48
N LYS A 51 17.31 29.03 -27.46
CA LYS A 51 18.31 30.01 -27.97
C LYS A 51 18.27 30.18 -29.49
N ILE A 52 17.75 29.20 -30.22
CA ILE A 52 17.74 29.20 -31.69
C ILE A 52 16.57 30.07 -32.18
N LYS A 53 16.88 31.29 -32.64
CA LYS A 53 15.87 32.25 -33.14
C LYS A 53 15.22 31.80 -34.46
N ASN A 54 15.97 31.13 -35.33
CA ASN A 54 15.44 30.66 -36.61
C ASN A 54 14.58 29.39 -36.42
N LYS A 55 13.30 29.46 -36.76
CA LYS A 55 12.33 28.38 -36.60
C LYS A 55 12.73 27.08 -37.33
N LYS A 56 13.24 27.17 -38.56
CA LYS A 56 13.67 26.00 -39.35
C LYS A 56 14.88 25.32 -38.72
N MET A 57 15.87 26.10 -38.30
CA MET A 57 17.06 25.57 -37.62
C MET A 57 16.71 24.94 -36.27
N LYS A 58 15.81 25.56 -35.51
CA LYS A 58 15.30 25.01 -34.24
C LYS A 58 14.64 23.65 -34.44
N GLU A 59 13.80 23.53 -35.47
CA GLU A 59 13.13 22.26 -35.79
C GLU A 59 14.11 21.17 -36.21
N ALA A 60 15.11 21.50 -37.03
CA ALA A 60 16.16 20.57 -37.45
C ALA A 60 16.99 20.08 -36.24
N ALA A 61 17.43 20.99 -35.37
CA ALA A 61 18.20 20.65 -34.16
C ALA A 61 17.41 19.75 -33.20
N TRP A 62 16.12 20.06 -32.99
CA TRP A 62 15.26 19.21 -32.15
C TRP A 62 15.04 17.82 -32.75
N LYS A 63 14.79 17.72 -34.07
CA LYS A 63 14.67 16.41 -34.76
C LYS A 63 15.95 15.58 -34.64
N TYR A 64 17.11 16.22 -34.81
CA TYR A 64 18.40 15.57 -34.64
C TYR A 64 18.56 15.03 -33.21
N ALA A 65 18.29 15.84 -32.19
CA ALA A 65 18.38 15.41 -30.79
C ALA A 65 17.40 14.28 -30.44
N LYS A 66 16.18 14.32 -30.98
CA LYS A 66 15.18 13.24 -30.81
C LYS A 66 15.65 11.93 -31.44
N ASN A 67 16.23 12.00 -32.64
CA ASN A 67 16.80 10.83 -33.31
C ASN A 67 18.01 10.27 -32.54
N LYS A 68 18.89 11.13 -32.02
CA LYS A 68 20.01 10.74 -31.16
C LYS A 68 19.50 10.03 -29.89
N GLN A 69 18.49 10.57 -29.22
CA GLN A 69 17.86 9.94 -28.06
C GLN A 69 17.28 8.56 -28.41
N TYR A 70 16.58 8.44 -29.54
CA TYR A 70 16.04 7.15 -30.01
C TYR A 70 17.13 6.09 -30.23
N LEU A 71 18.24 6.44 -30.87
CA LEU A 71 19.37 5.53 -31.07
C LEU A 71 19.96 5.07 -29.74
N LYS A 72 20.13 5.99 -28.78
CA LYS A 72 20.62 5.63 -27.44
C LYS A 72 19.66 4.72 -26.67
N ILE A 73 18.35 4.91 -26.82
CA ILE A 73 17.35 3.99 -26.26
C ILE A 73 17.52 2.59 -26.88
N LYS A 74 17.73 2.50 -28.20
CA LYS A 74 17.94 1.22 -28.88
C LYS A 74 19.20 0.51 -28.41
N ASP A 75 20.26 1.26 -28.12
CA ASP A 75 21.46 0.67 -27.53
C ASP A 75 21.23 0.17 -26.10
N LEU A 76 20.48 0.89 -25.26
CA LEU A 76 20.08 0.40 -23.94
C LEU A 76 19.24 -0.86 -23.98
N GLU A 77 18.31 -0.95 -24.94
CA GLU A 77 17.48 -2.16 -25.13
C GLU A 77 18.34 -3.38 -25.44
N ARG A 78 19.45 -3.23 -26.18
CA ARG A 78 20.43 -4.31 -26.42
C ARG A 78 21.13 -4.77 -25.15
N TYR A 79 21.23 -3.90 -24.14
CA TYR A 79 21.76 -4.24 -22.81
C TYR A 79 20.68 -4.73 -21.84
N GLY A 80 19.46 -4.99 -22.31
CA GLY A 80 18.34 -5.41 -21.46
C GLY A 80 17.78 -4.28 -20.59
N ILE A 81 18.11 -3.01 -20.87
CA ILE A 81 17.63 -1.86 -20.10
C ILE A 81 16.53 -1.16 -20.90
N LYS A 82 15.33 -1.12 -20.32
CA LYS A 82 14.19 -0.40 -20.85
C LYS A 82 14.24 1.06 -20.42
N ALA A 83 14.36 1.97 -21.38
CA ALA A 83 14.27 3.40 -21.13
C ALA A 83 12.80 3.81 -20.91
N ILE A 84 12.55 4.53 -19.82
CA ILE A 84 11.25 5.15 -19.52
C ILE A 84 11.41 6.65 -19.68
N LEU A 85 10.73 7.22 -20.68
CA LEU A 85 10.77 8.64 -20.96
C LEU A 85 9.77 9.40 -20.09
N VAL A 86 10.26 10.40 -19.38
CA VAL A 86 9.46 11.35 -18.59
C VAL A 86 9.48 12.73 -19.25
N LYS A 87 8.39 13.50 -19.12
CA LYS A 87 8.34 14.85 -19.70
C LYS A 87 9.13 15.83 -18.81
N GLU A 88 9.01 15.65 -17.50
CA GLU A 88 9.68 16.44 -16.48
C GLU A 88 10.27 15.54 -15.38
N TYR A 89 11.29 16.01 -14.66
CA TYR A 89 11.89 15.23 -13.57
C TYR A 89 10.94 15.02 -12.38
N SER A 90 9.95 15.91 -12.22
CA SER A 90 8.85 15.76 -11.25
C SER A 90 8.03 14.48 -11.49
N ASP A 91 7.89 14.04 -12.74
CA ASP A 91 7.21 12.79 -13.09
C ASP A 91 7.87 11.58 -12.43
N ILE A 92 9.20 11.57 -12.27
CA ILE A 92 9.92 10.49 -11.58
C ILE A 92 9.43 10.38 -10.14
N THR A 93 9.28 11.52 -9.45
CA THR A 93 8.77 11.55 -8.07
C THR A 93 7.35 11.00 -8.01
N ASN A 94 6.49 11.38 -8.97
CA ASN A 94 5.12 10.89 -9.04
C ASN A 94 5.06 9.38 -9.30
N ILE A 95 5.89 8.85 -10.20
CA ILE A 95 5.98 7.42 -10.47
C ILE A 95 6.48 6.66 -9.24
N LEU A 96 7.51 7.16 -8.55
CA LEU A 96 8.03 6.53 -7.33
C LEU A 96 6.98 6.51 -6.21
N LYS A 97 6.24 7.61 -6.00
CA LYS A 97 5.11 7.65 -5.06
C LYS A 97 4.02 6.65 -5.42
N LYS A 98 3.72 6.47 -6.71
CA LYS A 98 2.75 5.46 -7.17
C LYS A 98 3.24 4.04 -6.92
N ILE A 99 4.52 3.76 -7.18
CA ILE A 99 5.15 2.46 -6.85
C ILE A 99 5.08 2.20 -5.35
N GLU A 100 5.41 3.20 -4.53
CA GLU A 100 5.32 3.13 -3.07
C GLU A 100 3.89 2.84 -2.61
N SER A 101 2.88 3.57 -3.11
CA SER A 101 1.47 3.32 -2.79
C SER A 101 1.03 1.90 -3.17
N ILE A 102 1.38 1.43 -4.37
CA ILE A 102 1.06 0.06 -4.80
C ILE A 102 1.75 -0.98 -3.91
N TYR A 103 2.99 -0.75 -3.51
CA TYR A 103 3.72 -1.63 -2.60
C TYR A 103 3.07 -1.66 -1.21
N LEU A 104 2.85 -0.49 -0.62
CA LEU A 104 2.24 -0.34 0.70
C LEU A 104 0.80 -0.82 0.74
N SER A 105 0.06 -0.83 -0.39
CA SER A 105 -1.31 -1.36 -0.46
C SER A 105 -1.41 -2.83 -0.02
N LYS A 106 -0.30 -3.59 -0.14
CA LYS A 106 -0.18 -4.97 0.33
C LYS A 106 0.19 -5.10 1.81
N ASN A 107 0.52 -4.01 2.48
CA ASN A 107 0.82 -3.98 3.90
C ASN A 107 -0.41 -3.52 4.66
N ILE A 108 -1.07 -4.46 5.32
CA ILE A 108 -2.33 -4.27 6.03
C ILE A 108 -2.06 -4.13 7.53
N PHE A 109 -2.53 -3.05 8.13
CA PHE A 109 -2.70 -2.95 9.57
C PHE A 109 -4.08 -3.47 9.98
N ILE A 110 -4.15 -4.39 10.92
CA ILE A 110 -5.41 -4.84 11.52
C ILE A 110 -5.61 -4.09 12.83
N SER A 111 -6.55 -3.14 12.81
CA SER A 111 -6.99 -2.36 13.96
C SER A 111 -8.26 -2.98 14.55
N GLY A 112 -8.26 -3.29 15.83
CA GLY A 112 -9.45 -3.79 16.50
C GLY A 112 -9.21 -4.20 17.94
N SER A 113 -10.27 -4.13 18.73
CA SER A 113 -10.33 -4.63 20.10
C SER A 113 -11.78 -4.95 20.45
N PHE A 114 -11.99 -5.91 21.34
CA PHE A 114 -13.32 -6.16 21.91
C PHE A 114 -13.27 -6.82 23.29
N ASP A 115 -14.28 -6.48 24.09
CA ASP A 115 -14.71 -7.18 25.31
C ASP A 115 -16.20 -7.60 25.24
N ASP A 116 -16.90 -7.09 24.23
CA ASP A 116 -18.31 -7.33 23.94
C ASP A 116 -18.49 -7.69 22.45
N PHE A 117 -19.40 -8.62 22.19
CA PHE A 117 -19.71 -9.15 20.86
C PHE A 117 -21.21 -9.07 20.52
N GLU A 118 -22.05 -8.48 21.37
CA GLU A 118 -23.50 -8.36 21.10
C GLU A 118 -23.84 -7.67 19.78
N LYS A 119 -23.04 -6.67 19.37
CA LYS A 119 -23.26 -5.92 18.11
C LYS A 119 -22.55 -6.54 16.90
N TYR A 120 -21.88 -7.68 17.09
CA TYR A 120 -21.22 -8.42 16.02
C TYR A 120 -22.27 -9.17 15.18
N CYS A 121 -22.22 -9.01 13.85
CA CYS A 121 -23.24 -9.55 12.95
C CYS A 121 -22.69 -10.48 11.87
N VAL A 122 -21.43 -10.91 11.93
CA VAL A 122 -20.95 -11.99 11.05
C VAL A 122 -21.25 -13.32 11.75
N ARG A 123 -21.82 -14.30 11.04
CA ARG A 123 -22.14 -15.60 11.68
C ARG A 123 -20.85 -16.28 12.12
N GLY A 124 -20.80 -16.78 13.35
CA GLY A 124 -19.62 -17.43 13.91
C GLY A 124 -19.05 -16.66 15.08
N LYS A 125 -17.84 -17.03 15.51
CA LYS A 125 -17.14 -16.37 16.62
C LYS A 125 -16.23 -15.27 16.07
N VAL A 126 -16.00 -14.22 16.85
CA VAL A 126 -15.10 -13.12 16.45
C VAL A 126 -13.69 -13.67 16.21
N GLU A 127 -13.22 -14.55 17.08
CA GLU A 127 -11.90 -15.17 17.01
C GLU A 127 -11.74 -16.00 15.74
N SER A 128 -12.73 -16.85 15.41
CA SER A 128 -12.73 -17.66 14.18
C SER A 128 -12.70 -16.78 12.93
N PHE A 129 -13.49 -15.71 12.91
CA PHE A 129 -13.50 -14.77 11.80
C PHE A 129 -12.15 -14.06 11.61
N VAL A 130 -11.54 -13.57 12.70
CA VAL A 130 -10.23 -12.88 12.65
C VAL A 130 -9.12 -13.85 12.24
N GLU A 131 -9.14 -15.08 12.74
CA GLU A 131 -8.21 -16.15 12.33
C GLU A 131 -8.34 -16.44 10.83
N ASN A 132 -9.56 -16.68 10.36
CA ASN A 132 -9.82 -17.02 8.96
C ASN A 132 -9.52 -15.84 8.01
N LEU A 133 -9.80 -14.61 8.43
CA LEU A 133 -9.44 -13.41 7.69
C LEU A 133 -7.91 -13.29 7.58
N SER A 134 -7.19 -13.40 8.70
CA SER A 134 -5.73 -13.26 8.73
C SER A 134 -5.04 -14.36 7.92
N LYS A 135 -5.56 -15.60 8.01
CA LYS A 135 -5.15 -16.72 7.16
C LYS A 135 -5.33 -16.38 5.68
N LYS A 136 -6.51 -15.89 5.30
CA LYS A 136 -6.81 -15.61 3.89
C LYS A 136 -6.00 -14.44 3.33
N LEU A 137 -5.76 -13.41 4.14
CA LEU A 137 -4.88 -12.29 3.79
C LEU A 137 -3.44 -12.77 3.54
N HIS A 138 -2.92 -13.64 4.41
CA HIS A 138 -1.60 -14.26 4.20
C HIS A 138 -1.53 -15.06 2.89
N GLU A 139 -2.53 -15.89 2.62
CA GLU A 139 -2.62 -16.68 1.38
C GLU A 139 -2.59 -15.83 0.10
N GLU A 140 -3.11 -14.60 0.17
CA GLU A 140 -3.14 -13.63 -0.96
C GLU A 140 -1.90 -12.72 -1.00
N ASP A 141 -0.83 -13.06 -0.27
CA ASP A 141 0.43 -12.32 -0.21
C ASP A 141 0.29 -10.88 0.33
N TYR A 142 -0.53 -10.71 1.36
CA TYR A 142 -0.53 -9.50 2.18
C TYR A 142 0.40 -9.65 3.39
N LYS A 143 1.12 -8.57 3.71
CA LYS A 143 1.85 -8.44 4.97
C LYS A 143 0.91 -7.87 6.02
N ILE A 144 0.89 -8.47 7.20
CA ILE A 144 0.00 -8.08 8.29
C ILE A 144 0.79 -7.41 9.41
N THR A 145 0.32 -6.27 9.87
CA THR A 145 0.79 -5.60 11.08
C THR A 145 -0.35 -5.54 12.08
N SER A 146 -0.10 -5.85 13.35
CA SER A 146 -1.12 -5.77 14.41
C SER A 146 -0.57 -5.06 15.63
N GLY A 147 -1.41 -4.21 16.23
CA GLY A 147 -1.16 -3.60 17.55
C GLY A 147 -1.37 -4.56 18.73
N TYR A 148 -1.67 -5.84 18.45
CA TYR A 148 -1.99 -6.85 19.45
C TYR A 148 -3.15 -6.42 20.36
N GLY A 149 -4.23 -5.92 19.74
CA GLY A 149 -5.43 -5.50 20.47
C GLY A 149 -6.10 -6.66 21.21
N MET A 150 -6.69 -6.37 22.36
CA MET A 150 -7.38 -7.35 23.20
C MET A 150 -8.47 -8.09 22.40
N GLY A 151 -8.48 -9.42 22.48
CA GLY A 151 -9.39 -10.31 21.75
C GLY A 151 -9.05 -10.51 20.26
N ILE A 152 -8.26 -9.63 19.64
CA ILE A 152 -7.93 -9.69 18.20
C ILE A 152 -6.53 -10.23 17.96
N GLY A 153 -5.56 -9.82 18.78
CA GLY A 153 -4.12 -10.06 18.55
C GLY A 153 -3.74 -11.54 18.42
N SER A 154 -4.21 -12.38 19.34
CA SER A 154 -3.95 -13.82 19.33
C SER A 154 -4.53 -14.51 18.08
N SER A 155 -5.76 -14.17 17.70
CA SER A 155 -6.41 -14.68 16.49
C SER A 155 -5.69 -14.28 15.21
N VAL A 156 -5.13 -13.07 15.14
CA VAL A 156 -4.29 -12.66 13.99
C VAL A 156 -3.06 -13.57 13.86
N ILE A 157 -2.35 -13.81 14.98
CA ILE A 157 -1.18 -14.69 15.00
C ILE A 157 -1.57 -16.10 14.54
N THR A 158 -2.61 -16.70 15.14
CA THR A 158 -3.07 -18.04 14.81
C THR A 158 -3.44 -18.17 13.33
N GLY A 159 -4.13 -17.17 12.78
CA GLY A 159 -4.49 -17.13 11.37
C GLY A 159 -3.28 -17.12 10.44
N VAL A 160 -2.30 -16.24 10.71
CA VAL A 160 -1.06 -16.17 9.92
C VAL A 160 -0.27 -17.47 10.01
N LEU A 161 -0.08 -18.03 11.21
CA LEU A 161 0.62 -19.31 11.39
C LEU A 161 -0.04 -20.45 10.60
N ARG A 162 -1.37 -20.52 10.60
CA ARG A 162 -2.11 -21.49 9.79
C ARG A 162 -1.93 -21.25 8.29
N GLY A 163 -1.93 -19.99 7.84
CA GLY A 163 -1.68 -19.62 6.45
C GLY A 163 -0.26 -19.97 5.99
N SER A 164 0.75 -19.75 6.83
CA SER A 164 2.14 -20.13 6.57
C SER A 164 2.28 -21.63 6.34
N LYS A 165 1.66 -22.45 7.20
CA LYS A 165 1.64 -23.92 7.02
C LYS A 165 0.99 -24.34 5.69
N THR A 166 -0.10 -23.67 5.28
CA THR A 166 -0.79 -23.98 4.01
C THR A 166 0.01 -23.58 2.78
N THR A 167 0.76 -22.47 2.84
CA THR A 167 1.46 -21.88 1.69
C THR A 167 2.94 -22.29 1.58
N GLY A 168 3.52 -22.89 2.62
CA GLY A 168 4.96 -23.12 2.74
C GLY A 168 5.79 -21.84 2.93
N LYS A 169 5.13 -20.69 3.15
CA LYS A 169 5.78 -19.38 3.37
C LYS A 169 6.00 -19.17 4.87
N GLU A 170 7.08 -19.74 5.38
CA GLU A 170 7.37 -19.78 6.83
C GLU A 170 8.13 -18.56 7.36
N ASN A 171 8.57 -17.64 6.49
CA ASN A 171 9.32 -16.46 6.93
C ASN A 171 8.40 -15.40 7.57
N LEU A 172 8.03 -15.65 8.83
CA LEU A 172 7.12 -14.82 9.62
C LEU A 172 7.61 -13.39 9.78
N ASP A 173 8.93 -13.17 9.91
CA ASP A 173 9.52 -11.83 10.08
C ASP A 173 9.24 -10.90 8.90
N ARG A 174 9.05 -11.47 7.70
CA ARG A 174 8.69 -10.70 6.50
C ARG A 174 7.19 -10.42 6.40
N ILE A 175 6.37 -11.19 7.10
CA ILE A 175 4.94 -11.33 6.83
C ILE A 175 4.07 -10.81 7.98
N LEU A 176 4.52 -10.94 9.23
CA LEU A 176 3.80 -10.50 10.42
C LEU A 176 4.67 -9.56 11.25
N SER A 177 4.15 -8.36 11.53
CA SER A 177 4.75 -7.41 12.47
C SER A 177 3.82 -7.19 13.66
N LEU A 178 4.26 -7.61 14.84
CA LEU A 178 3.54 -7.39 16.10
C LEU A 178 4.10 -6.16 16.82
N LYS A 179 3.21 -5.27 17.23
CA LYS A 179 3.55 -4.00 17.88
C LYS A 179 2.66 -3.79 19.10
N PRO A 180 2.80 -4.61 20.17
CA PRO A 180 2.04 -4.42 21.40
C PRO A 180 2.36 -3.05 22.02
N PHE A 181 1.38 -2.45 22.68
CA PHE A 181 1.56 -1.15 23.35
C PHE A 181 2.39 -1.29 24.64
N PRO A 182 3.24 -0.30 24.96
CA PRO A 182 3.93 -0.24 26.24
C PRO A 182 2.95 0.14 27.36
N PHE A 183 2.78 -0.72 28.36
CA PHE A 183 1.79 -0.52 29.44
C PHE A 183 2.36 0.14 30.72
N HIS A 184 3.65 -0.01 31.00
CA HIS A 184 4.30 0.50 32.22
C HIS A 184 4.75 1.96 32.10
N ILE A 185 3.81 2.88 31.88
CA ILE A 185 4.07 4.33 31.87
C ILE A 185 3.09 4.98 32.84
N GLU A 186 3.53 5.32 34.06
CA GLU A 186 2.62 5.81 35.12
C GLU A 186 1.96 7.13 34.74
N ASP A 187 2.73 8.09 34.23
CA ASP A 187 2.22 9.39 33.82
C ASP A 187 1.27 9.28 32.62
N ARG A 188 0.03 9.75 32.80
CA ARG A 188 -1.02 9.66 31.79
C ARG A 188 -0.72 10.51 30.55
N ILE A 189 -0.18 11.71 30.74
CA ILE A 189 0.09 12.66 29.64
C ILE A 189 1.23 12.11 28.77
N GLU A 190 2.28 11.61 29.41
CA GLU A 190 3.41 10.95 28.76
C GLU A 190 2.96 9.68 28.04
N ARG A 191 2.15 8.84 28.69
CA ARG A 191 1.58 7.63 28.08
C ARG A 191 0.79 7.96 26.81
N GLU A 192 -0.07 8.97 26.85
CA GLU A 192 -0.84 9.40 25.68
C GLU A 192 0.06 9.90 24.55
N LYS A 193 1.11 10.67 24.85
CA LYS A 193 2.11 11.13 23.86
C LYS A 193 2.88 9.96 23.24
N ILE A 194 3.40 9.04 24.06
CA ILE A 194 4.15 7.86 23.61
C ILE A 194 3.26 6.97 22.76
N TRP A 195 2.04 6.66 23.21
CA TRP A 195 1.10 5.85 22.44
C TRP A 195 0.69 6.49 21.12
N HIS A 196 0.57 7.82 21.07
CA HIS A 196 0.29 8.53 19.81
C HIS A 196 1.44 8.40 18.82
N LYS A 197 2.67 8.63 19.27
CA LYS A 197 3.88 8.44 18.44
C LYS A 197 3.99 6.98 17.98
N TYR A 198 3.79 6.04 18.89
CA TYR A 198 3.86 4.62 18.61
C TYR A 198 2.83 4.18 17.55
N ARG A 199 1.57 4.66 17.63
CA ARG A 199 0.56 4.41 16.58
C ARG A 199 1.02 4.90 15.21
N LYS A 200 1.59 6.11 15.13
CA LYS A 200 2.13 6.64 13.86
C LYS A 200 3.24 5.75 13.31
N ASP A 201 4.15 5.29 14.17
CA ASP A 201 5.27 4.45 13.77
C ASP A 201 4.80 3.05 13.30
N MET A 202 3.77 2.50 13.95
CA MET A 202 3.14 1.23 13.57
C MET A 202 2.48 1.29 12.18
N LEU A 203 1.82 2.42 11.89
CA LEU A 203 1.10 2.63 10.64
C LEU A 203 2.02 3.02 9.47
N LYS A 204 3.22 3.56 9.76
CA LYS A 204 4.17 4.11 8.77
C LYS A 204 4.43 3.22 7.55
N ASN A 205 4.51 1.91 7.74
CA ASN A 205 4.82 0.95 6.67
C ASN A 205 3.59 0.22 6.15
N CYS A 206 2.38 0.70 6.45
CA CYS A 206 1.14 0.15 5.96
C CYS A 206 0.53 1.12 4.94
N GLY A 207 -0.16 0.58 3.92
CA GLY A 207 -0.95 1.38 2.98
C GLY A 207 -2.45 1.17 3.17
N THR A 208 -2.83 0.15 3.95
CA THR A 208 -4.21 -0.25 4.15
C THR A 208 -4.47 -0.56 5.61
N VAL A 209 -5.62 -0.16 6.13
CA VAL A 209 -6.05 -0.46 7.49
C VAL A 209 -7.43 -1.10 7.49
N ILE A 210 -7.55 -2.29 8.09
CA ILE A 210 -8.82 -2.97 8.32
C ILE A 210 -9.24 -2.72 9.76
N PHE A 211 -10.46 -2.21 9.96
CA PHE A 211 -11.01 -1.93 11.29
C PHE A 211 -12.07 -2.96 11.67
N LEU A 212 -11.88 -3.60 12.82
CA LEU A 212 -12.74 -4.65 13.35
C LEU A 212 -13.22 -4.26 14.75
N LEU A 213 -14.54 -4.37 15.01
CA LEU A 213 -15.16 -4.04 16.29
C LEU A 213 -14.73 -2.67 16.82
N GLY A 214 -14.03 -2.63 17.96
CA GLY A 214 -13.57 -1.41 18.62
C GLY A 214 -14.42 -1.06 19.83
N ASN A 215 -14.52 -2.00 20.77
CA ASN A 215 -15.05 -1.75 22.10
C ASN A 215 -14.06 -2.21 23.17
N LYS A 216 -14.33 -1.80 24.41
CA LYS A 216 -13.61 -2.20 25.62
C LYS A 216 -14.57 -2.18 26.81
N LYS A 217 -14.30 -2.94 27.84
CA LYS A 217 -14.98 -2.82 29.14
C LYS A 217 -14.22 -1.85 30.04
N LYS A 218 -14.96 -0.92 30.65
CA LYS A 218 -14.46 -0.05 31.72
C LYS A 218 -15.51 -0.02 32.82
N GLU A 219 -15.11 -0.39 34.03
CA GLU A 219 -16.02 -0.44 35.20
C GLU A 219 -17.25 -1.33 34.98
N GLY A 220 -17.11 -2.41 34.21
CA GLY A 220 -18.20 -3.35 33.90
C GLY A 220 -19.07 -2.95 32.71
N GLU A 221 -18.98 -1.71 32.23
CA GLU A 221 -19.75 -1.21 31.09
C GLU A 221 -18.99 -1.28 29.77
N VAL A 222 -19.72 -1.55 28.68
CA VAL A 222 -19.18 -1.57 27.33
C VAL A 222 -19.03 -0.15 26.81
N GLN A 223 -17.80 0.26 26.56
CA GLN A 223 -17.45 1.56 25.97
C GLN A 223 -16.80 1.38 24.59
N LEU A 224 -16.92 2.40 23.75
CA LEU A 224 -16.25 2.40 22.45
C LEU A 224 -14.75 2.62 22.64
N ALA A 225 -13.94 1.83 21.93
CA ALA A 225 -12.49 1.89 22.05
C ALA A 225 -11.96 3.13 21.33
N ASP A 226 -11.47 4.10 22.12
CA ASP A 226 -10.83 5.31 21.62
C ASP A 226 -9.57 5.01 20.80
N GLY A 227 -8.87 3.92 21.10
CA GLY A 227 -7.69 3.46 20.36
C GLY A 227 -7.97 3.22 18.87
N VAL A 228 -9.05 2.50 18.55
CA VAL A 228 -9.45 2.19 17.17
C VAL A 228 -9.83 3.47 16.42
N ARG A 229 -10.51 4.42 17.07
CA ARG A 229 -10.80 5.73 16.46
C ARG A 229 -9.55 6.57 16.22
N LYS A 230 -8.61 6.58 17.16
CA LYS A 230 -7.32 7.28 17.01
C LYS A 230 -6.55 6.70 15.83
N GLU A 231 -6.53 5.38 15.67
CA GLU A 231 -5.90 4.70 14.53
C GLU A 231 -6.60 5.04 13.22
N PHE A 232 -7.94 5.10 13.20
CA PHE A 232 -8.71 5.56 12.03
C PHE A 232 -8.34 7.00 11.63
N ALA A 233 -8.28 7.92 12.60
CA ALA A 233 -7.94 9.31 12.35
C ALA A 233 -6.50 9.45 11.82
N ILE A 234 -5.53 8.76 12.43
CA ILE A 234 -4.13 8.77 11.96
C ILE A 234 -4.05 8.23 10.54
N ALA A 235 -4.66 7.07 10.27
CA ALA A 235 -4.65 6.45 8.96
C ALA A 235 -5.28 7.35 7.89
N LYS A 236 -6.39 8.04 8.23
CA LYS A 236 -7.03 9.03 7.36
C LYS A 236 -6.08 10.18 7.03
N THR A 237 -5.40 10.75 8.03
CA THR A 237 -4.46 11.88 7.81
C THR A 237 -3.23 11.48 6.99
N GLN A 238 -2.86 10.20 6.99
CA GLN A 238 -1.73 9.67 6.22
C GLN A 238 -2.13 9.22 4.81
N GLY A 239 -3.40 9.38 4.41
CA GLY A 239 -3.88 8.98 3.08
C GLY A 239 -3.92 7.46 2.86
N MET A 240 -4.03 6.68 3.94
CA MET A 240 -4.12 5.22 3.85
C MET A 240 -5.51 4.79 3.40
N ASN A 241 -5.59 3.59 2.83
CA ASN A 241 -6.87 2.94 2.53
C ASN A 241 -7.58 2.52 3.83
N LEU A 242 -8.79 3.03 4.04
CA LEU A 242 -9.59 2.76 5.25
C LEU A 242 -10.67 1.71 4.96
N ILE A 243 -10.66 0.61 5.70
CA ILE A 243 -11.56 -0.53 5.45
C ILE A 243 -12.27 -0.92 6.76
N PRO A 244 -13.27 -0.15 7.20
CA PRO A 244 -14.10 -0.54 8.33
C PRO A 244 -15.09 -1.65 7.95
N ILE A 245 -15.02 -2.78 8.66
CA ILE A 245 -15.96 -3.89 8.48
C ILE A 245 -17.22 -3.63 9.30
N GLY A 246 -18.18 -2.93 8.72
CA GLY A 246 -19.37 -2.46 9.42
C GLY A 246 -20.23 -3.57 10.05
N ALA A 247 -20.16 -4.79 9.52
CA ALA A 247 -20.81 -5.97 10.09
C ALA A 247 -20.23 -6.40 11.46
N THR A 248 -19.05 -5.90 11.84
CA THR A 248 -18.42 -6.22 13.13
C THR A 248 -18.87 -5.32 14.29
N GLY A 249 -19.65 -4.27 14.02
CA GLY A 249 -20.23 -3.42 15.07
C GLY A 249 -19.28 -2.34 15.60
N TYR A 250 -19.71 -1.70 16.70
CA TYR A 250 -18.96 -0.68 17.48
C TYR A 250 -18.31 0.43 16.62
N VAL A 251 -17.07 0.82 16.92
CA VAL A 251 -16.35 1.89 16.21
C VAL A 251 -16.25 1.60 14.72
N SER A 252 -15.96 0.34 14.34
CA SER A 252 -15.89 -0.06 12.94
C SER A 252 -17.19 0.22 12.19
N LYS A 253 -18.35 -0.07 12.79
CA LYS A 253 -19.67 0.23 12.20
C LYS A 253 -19.94 1.74 12.06
N GLU A 254 -19.48 2.55 12.99
CA GLU A 254 -19.63 4.00 12.89
C GLU A 254 -18.77 4.57 11.77
N CYS A 255 -17.48 4.22 11.74
CA CYS A 255 -16.58 4.59 10.64
C CYS A 255 -17.12 4.13 9.28
N PHE A 256 -17.68 2.92 9.21
CA PHE A 256 -18.30 2.40 8.00
C PHE A 256 -19.49 3.24 7.53
N LYS A 257 -20.40 3.61 8.45
CA LYS A 257 -21.55 4.46 8.11
C LYS A 257 -21.10 5.84 7.61
N ASP A 258 -20.14 6.45 8.28
CA ASP A 258 -19.61 7.76 7.91
C ASP A 258 -18.95 7.72 6.53
N MET A 259 -18.22 6.64 6.23
CA MET A 259 -17.61 6.42 4.91
C MET A 259 -18.64 6.13 3.83
N CYS A 260 -19.71 5.38 4.11
CA CYS A 260 -20.79 5.16 3.14
C CYS A 260 -21.46 6.47 2.72
N ASN A 261 -21.69 7.38 3.66
CA ASN A 261 -22.30 8.68 3.39
C ASN A 261 -21.37 9.63 2.62
N ASN A 262 -20.05 9.42 2.71
CA ASN A 262 -19.04 10.32 2.15
C ASN A 262 -18.02 9.58 1.28
N PHE A 263 -18.44 8.51 0.58
CA PHE A 263 -17.53 7.57 -0.06
C PHE A 263 -16.55 8.24 -1.04
N GLU A 264 -17.04 9.21 -1.81
CA GLU A 264 -16.25 9.99 -2.79
C GLU A 264 -15.12 10.79 -2.14
N GLN A 265 -15.25 11.20 -0.86
CA GLN A 265 -14.18 11.90 -0.14
C GLN A 265 -13.02 10.97 0.24
N TYR A 266 -13.30 9.66 0.38
CA TYR A 266 -12.29 8.66 0.74
C TYR A 266 -11.69 7.99 -0.50
N TYR A 267 -12.48 7.83 -1.56
CA TYR A 267 -12.08 7.19 -2.81
C TYR A 267 -12.58 8.02 -4.02
N PRO A 268 -11.94 9.17 -4.30
CA PRO A 268 -12.34 10.07 -5.38
C PRO A 268 -12.16 9.41 -6.76
N ASN A 269 -13.06 9.67 -7.70
CA ASN A 269 -13.09 9.09 -9.04
C ASN A 269 -13.19 7.55 -9.05
N SER A 270 -13.76 6.96 -8.00
CA SER A 270 -13.94 5.51 -7.92
C SER A 270 -15.09 5.03 -8.81
N ASP A 271 -14.99 3.80 -9.31
CA ASP A 271 -16.07 3.21 -10.10
C ASP A 271 -17.24 2.73 -9.21
N LYS A 272 -18.40 2.51 -9.84
CA LYS A 272 -19.59 2.00 -9.13
C LYS A 272 -19.35 0.62 -8.51
N ASN A 273 -18.39 -0.16 -9.01
CA ASN A 273 -18.10 -1.50 -8.52
C ASN A 273 -17.38 -1.45 -7.18
N LEU A 274 -16.43 -0.53 -7.00
CA LEU A 274 -15.72 -0.33 -5.75
C LEU A 274 -16.67 0.09 -4.63
N ASN A 275 -17.58 1.05 -4.89
CA ASN A 275 -18.59 1.45 -3.92
C ASN A 275 -19.54 0.29 -3.57
N LYS A 276 -20.06 -0.45 -4.57
CA LYS A 276 -20.88 -1.65 -4.32
C LYS A 276 -20.14 -2.71 -3.51
N ALA A 277 -18.85 -2.91 -3.75
CA ALA A 277 -18.03 -3.84 -2.98
C ALA A 277 -17.82 -3.35 -1.54
N PHE A 278 -17.60 -2.04 -1.34
CA PHE A 278 -17.50 -1.43 -0.02
C PHE A 278 -18.78 -1.63 0.79
N GLN A 279 -19.95 -1.38 0.19
CA GLN A 279 -21.25 -1.54 0.86
C GLN A 279 -21.46 -2.97 1.40
N LYS A 280 -20.94 -4.00 0.72
CA LYS A 280 -21.02 -5.40 1.16
C LYS A 280 -20.27 -5.68 2.46
N LEU A 281 -19.34 -4.82 2.88
CA LEU A 281 -18.62 -4.94 4.17
C LEU A 281 -19.55 -4.65 5.37
N GLY A 282 -20.70 -4.03 5.12
CA GLY A 282 -21.77 -3.80 6.10
C GLY A 282 -22.83 -4.89 6.14
N ASN A 283 -22.77 -5.90 5.27
CA ASN A 283 -23.80 -6.95 5.20
C ASN A 283 -23.83 -7.78 6.49
N LYS A 284 -24.99 -7.76 7.15
CA LYS A 284 -25.22 -8.48 8.40
C LYS A 284 -25.62 -9.93 8.14
N ASN A 285 -25.40 -10.78 9.13
CA ASN A 285 -25.80 -12.18 9.21
C ASN A 285 -25.31 -13.02 8.02
N VAL A 286 -24.17 -12.66 7.43
CA VAL A 286 -23.49 -13.45 6.40
C VAL A 286 -22.50 -14.42 7.06
N SER A 287 -22.13 -15.50 6.37
CA SER A 287 -21.10 -16.43 6.85
C SER A 287 -19.72 -15.77 6.87
N GLU A 288 -18.82 -16.25 7.74
CA GLU A 288 -17.41 -15.81 7.78
C GLU A 288 -16.77 -15.88 6.38
N LYS A 289 -16.92 -17.02 5.69
CA LYS A 289 -16.41 -17.24 4.34
C LYS A 289 -16.89 -16.16 3.36
N LYS A 290 -18.17 -15.77 3.44
CA LYS A 290 -18.75 -14.76 2.56
C LYS A 290 -18.23 -13.36 2.87
N MET A 291 -18.14 -12.99 4.16
CA MET A 291 -17.59 -11.69 4.56
C MET A 291 -16.11 -11.57 4.20
N ILE A 292 -15.31 -12.61 4.45
CA ILE A 292 -13.90 -12.65 4.06
C ILE A 292 -13.78 -12.52 2.53
N GLY A 293 -14.61 -13.23 1.76
CA GLY A 293 -14.67 -13.06 0.31
C GLY A 293 -14.93 -11.61 -0.11
N ASN A 294 -15.91 -10.95 0.51
CA ASN A 294 -16.20 -9.53 0.22
C ASN A 294 -15.00 -8.62 0.55
N ILE A 295 -14.28 -8.87 1.64
CA ILE A 295 -13.07 -8.10 2.02
C ILE A 295 -11.96 -8.28 0.98
N ILE A 296 -11.68 -9.52 0.56
CA ILE A 296 -10.66 -9.80 -0.45
C ILE A 296 -11.04 -9.19 -1.81
N ASP A 297 -12.30 -9.29 -2.21
CA ASP A 297 -12.81 -8.69 -3.46
C ASP A 297 -12.64 -7.17 -3.43
N PHE A 298 -12.99 -6.52 -2.31
CA PHE A 298 -12.79 -5.08 -2.14
C PHE A 298 -11.31 -4.69 -2.21
N LEU A 299 -10.42 -5.42 -1.53
CA LEU A 299 -8.97 -5.18 -1.59
C LEU A 299 -8.41 -5.30 -3.01
N LYS A 300 -8.88 -6.29 -3.78
CA LYS A 300 -8.47 -6.47 -5.19
C LYS A 300 -8.94 -5.32 -6.08
N LEU A 301 -10.19 -4.89 -5.93
CA LEU A 301 -10.72 -3.73 -6.65
C LEU A 301 -9.99 -2.45 -6.27
N LEU A 302 -9.70 -2.26 -4.97
CA LEU A 302 -8.98 -1.10 -4.48
C LEU A 302 -7.58 -1.01 -5.04
N ARG A 303 -6.88 -2.15 -5.17
CA ARG A 303 -5.56 -2.21 -5.79
C ARG A 303 -5.62 -1.83 -7.28
N LYS A 304 -6.67 -2.26 -8.00
CA LYS A 304 -6.89 -1.88 -9.40
C LYS A 304 -7.13 -0.36 -9.53
N TYR A 305 -7.97 0.20 -8.66
CA TYR A 305 -8.22 1.64 -8.57
C TYR A 305 -6.92 2.45 -8.44
N HIS A 306 -6.00 2.06 -7.54
CA HIS A 306 -4.69 2.70 -7.39
C HIS A 306 -3.73 2.51 -8.56
N MET A 307 -3.91 1.45 -9.37
CA MET A 307 -3.11 1.27 -10.58
C MET A 307 -3.60 2.17 -11.72
N GLU A 308 -4.89 2.49 -11.75
CA GLU A 308 -5.54 3.27 -12.81
C GLU A 308 -5.50 4.79 -12.57
N MET A 309 -5.46 5.24 -11.31
CA MET A 309 -5.19 6.64 -10.92
C MET A 309 -3.72 7.04 -11.13
#